data_AF-A0AB36JUB1-F1
#
_entry.id   AF-A0AB36JUB1-F1
#
_cell.length_a   1.000
_cell.length_b   1.000
_cell.length_c   1.000
_cell.angle_alpha   90.00
_cell.angle_beta   90.00
_cell.angle_gamma   90.00
#
_symmetry.space_group_name_H-M   'P 1'
#
loop_
_entity.id
_entity.type
_entity.pdbx_description
1 polymer ?
#
loop_
_entity_poly.entity_id
_entity_poly.type
_entity_poly.pdbx_seq_one_letter_code
_entity_poly.pdbx_strand_id
1 'polypeptide(L)'
;FKTAPELDQHWVVEMSRARQGEICQGQSVNLHFPAGANKAYVNAVHRRAFKPADDVGVPLKGLYYLRTEASAKTENVSVQVKRDALKDGVQGSLDTCLACEG
;
A
#
# COMPACT_ATOMS: atom_id res chain seq x y z
N PHE A 1 9.60 0.27 11.41
CA PHE A 1 9.79 0.32 9.94
C PHE A 1 8.94 1.45 9.39
N LYS A 2 9.41 2.18 8.37
CA LYS A 2 8.60 3.22 7.69
C LYS A 2 7.68 2.57 6.66
N THR A 3 6.45 3.08 6.57
CA THR A 3 5.46 2.71 5.55
C THR A 3 5.74 3.46 4.23
N ALA A 4 5.08 3.04 3.15
CA ALA A 4 5.32 3.61 1.83
C ALA A 4 5.07 5.14 1.72
N PRO A 5 4.00 5.72 2.33
CA PRO A 5 3.79 7.17 2.33
C PRO A 5 4.77 7.96 3.22
N GLU A 6 5.37 7.31 4.23
CA GLU A 6 6.33 7.93 5.16
C GLU A 6 7.76 8.00 4.59
N LEU A 7 8.03 7.31 3.48
CA LEU A 7 9.30 7.34 2.78
C LEU A 7 9.38 8.55 1.85
N ASP A 8 10.58 9.11 1.72
CA ASP A 8 10.87 10.04 0.63
C ASP A 8 10.90 9.25 -0.68
N GLN A 9 10.03 9.64 -1.62
CA GLN A 9 9.85 8.95 -2.87
C GLN A 9 11.05 9.15 -3.82
N HIS A 10 11.95 10.11 -3.56
CA HIS A 10 13.23 10.19 -4.28
C HIS A 10 14.04 8.91 -4.10
N TRP A 11 14.11 8.36 -2.88
CA TRP A 11 14.83 7.12 -2.62
C TRP A 11 14.23 5.92 -3.35
N VAL A 12 12.89 5.86 -3.41
CA VAL A 12 12.19 4.81 -4.17
C VAL A 12 12.59 4.88 -5.65
N VAL A 13 12.63 6.08 -6.22
CA VAL A 13 13.08 6.31 -7.59
C VAL A 13 14.55 5.94 -7.77
N GLU A 14 15.45 6.37 -6.88
CA GLU A 14 16.88 6.14 -7.00
C GLU A 14 17.24 4.66 -6.92
N MET A 15 16.69 3.93 -5.96
CA MET A 15 16.89 2.49 -5.86
C MET A 15 16.32 1.75 -7.08
N SER A 16 15.19 2.22 -7.61
CA SER A 16 14.62 1.67 -8.84
C SER A 16 15.52 1.94 -10.05
N ARG A 17 16.10 3.15 -10.16
CA ARG A 17 17.03 3.51 -11.24
C ARG A 17 18.32 2.69 -11.18
N ALA A 18 18.88 2.50 -9.98
CA ALA A 18 20.09 1.73 -9.77
C ALA A 18 19.99 0.31 -10.37
N ARG A 19 18.85 -0.37 -10.17
CA ARG A 19 18.63 -1.71 -10.73
C ARG A 19 18.12 -1.73 -12.17
N GLN A 20 17.72 -0.59 -12.74
CA GLN A 20 17.07 -0.54 -14.06
C GLN A 20 18.00 -1.00 -15.20
N GLY A 21 19.32 -0.83 -15.03
CA GLY A 21 20.32 -1.28 -16.01
C GLY A 21 20.37 -2.79 -16.20
N GLU A 22 20.04 -3.55 -15.14
CA GLU A 22 20.01 -5.01 -15.15
C GLU A 22 18.66 -5.58 -15.66
N ILE A 23 17.71 -4.72 -15.98
CA ILE A 23 16.33 -5.11 -16.35
C ILE A 23 16.10 -4.78 -17.82
N CYS A 24 16.05 -5.82 -18.66
CA CYS A 24 15.83 -5.68 -20.11
C CYS A 24 14.43 -5.13 -20.46
N GLN A 25 13.40 -5.50 -19.71
CA GLN A 25 12.04 -4.97 -19.83
C GLN A 25 11.82 -3.83 -18.84
N GLY A 26 10.85 -3.88 -17.94
CA GLY A 26 10.58 -2.83 -16.97
C GLY A 26 10.34 -3.38 -15.57
N GLN A 27 10.05 -2.47 -14.65
CA GLN A 27 9.74 -2.76 -13.25
C GLN A 27 8.56 -1.90 -12.82
N SER A 28 7.64 -2.46 -12.05
CA SER A 28 6.52 -1.70 -11.51
C SER A 28 6.98 -0.88 -10.32
N VAL A 29 7.08 0.44 -10.50
CA VAL A 29 7.44 1.39 -9.44
C VAL A 29 6.19 2.16 -9.01
N ASN A 30 5.81 2.00 -7.75
CA ASN A 30 4.66 2.68 -7.14
C ASN A 30 5.14 3.83 -6.26
N LEU A 31 4.66 5.04 -6.55
CA LEU A 31 4.96 6.23 -5.77
C LEU A 31 3.77 6.62 -4.91
N HIS A 32 4.02 6.91 -3.63
CA HIS A 32 3.01 7.25 -2.64
C HIS A 32 3.21 8.68 -2.17
N PHE A 33 2.15 9.47 -2.24
CA PHE A 33 2.16 10.87 -1.82
C PHE A 33 1.04 11.09 -0.80
N PRO A 34 1.31 11.74 0.35
CA PRO A 34 0.26 12.10 1.29
C PRO A 34 -0.72 13.09 0.66
N ALA A 35 -1.94 13.15 1.21
CA ALA A 35 -2.91 14.15 0.82
C ALA A 35 -2.33 15.57 1.03
N GLY A 36 -2.48 16.44 0.04
CA GLY A 36 -1.93 17.80 0.09
C GLY A 36 -0.41 17.90 -0.14
N ALA A 37 0.25 16.82 -0.61
CA ALA A 37 1.67 16.87 -0.96
C ALA A 37 1.98 18.04 -1.91
N ASN A 38 3.11 18.71 -1.67
CA ASN A 38 3.53 19.84 -2.48
C ASN A 38 3.68 19.42 -3.96
N LYS A 39 3.00 20.13 -4.86
CA LYS A 39 3.04 19.84 -6.31
C LYS A 39 4.46 19.87 -6.87
N ALA A 40 5.32 20.75 -6.36
CA ALA A 40 6.72 20.83 -6.76
C ALA A 40 7.50 19.57 -6.35
N TYR A 41 7.21 19.00 -5.18
CA TYR A 41 7.80 17.74 -4.72
C TYR A 41 7.36 16.57 -5.62
N VAL A 42 6.05 16.43 -5.86
CA VAL A 42 5.50 15.40 -6.76
C VAL A 42 6.17 15.52 -8.13
N ASN A 43 6.26 16.72 -8.69
CA ASN A 43 6.87 16.95 -9.99
C ASN A 43 8.38 16.65 -9.99
N ALA A 44 9.11 17.03 -8.94
CA ALA A 44 10.54 16.73 -8.79
C ALA A 44 10.80 15.22 -8.80
N VAL A 45 10.03 14.43 -8.05
CA VAL A 45 10.13 12.97 -8.03
C VAL A 45 9.89 12.36 -9.42
N HIS A 46 8.86 12.81 -10.13
CA HIS A 46 8.56 12.29 -11.48
C HIS A 46 9.64 12.68 -12.49
N ARG A 47 10.13 13.93 -12.47
CA ARG A 47 11.23 14.35 -13.34
C ARG A 47 12.49 13.55 -13.05
N ARG A 48 12.79 13.30 -11.77
CA ARG A 48 13.94 12.48 -11.35
C ARG A 48 13.85 11.04 -11.87
N ALA A 49 12.66 10.48 -12.06
CA ALA A 49 12.51 9.12 -12.61
C ALA A 49 13.00 9.00 -14.06
N PHE A 50 12.80 10.03 -14.90
CA PHE A 50 13.03 9.96 -16.34
C PHE A 50 14.22 10.78 -16.83
N LYS A 51 14.65 11.79 -16.08
CA LYS A 51 15.75 12.66 -16.50
C LYS A 51 17.08 11.86 -16.47
N PRO A 52 17.87 11.89 -17.55
CA PRO A 52 19.26 11.42 -17.51
C PRO A 52 20.02 12.13 -16.40
N ALA A 53 20.79 11.38 -15.63
CA ALA A 53 21.63 11.92 -14.57
C ALA A 53 22.84 10.99 -14.40
N ASP A 54 23.99 11.58 -14.17
CA ASP A 54 25.28 10.89 -14.14
C ASP A 54 25.60 10.26 -12.78
N ASP A 55 24.62 10.22 -11.88
CA ASP A 55 24.80 9.82 -10.49
C ASP A 55 24.41 8.37 -10.22
N VAL A 56 23.14 8.01 -10.39
CA VAL A 56 22.60 6.70 -10.02
C VAL A 56 21.80 6.08 -11.15
N GLY A 57 22.33 4.94 -11.62
CA GLY A 57 21.68 4.04 -12.55
C GLY A 57 21.26 4.71 -13.86
N VAL A 58 20.23 4.14 -14.49
CA VAL A 58 19.68 4.67 -15.75
C VAL A 58 18.24 5.15 -15.53
N PRO A 59 17.71 6.04 -16.39
CA PRO A 59 16.32 6.45 -16.33
C PRO A 59 15.36 5.26 -16.33
N LEU A 60 14.27 5.39 -15.55
CA LEU A 60 13.22 4.38 -15.50
C LEU A 60 12.49 4.32 -16.84
N LYS A 61 12.11 3.10 -17.26
CA LYS A 61 11.31 2.88 -18.46
C LYS A 61 9.84 3.22 -18.26
N GLY A 62 9.37 3.24 -17.02
CA GLY A 62 8.01 3.59 -16.67
C GLY A 62 7.81 3.72 -15.16
N LEU A 63 6.75 4.43 -14.78
CA LEU A 63 6.18 4.43 -13.44
C LEU A 63 4.79 3.79 -13.53
N TYR A 64 4.36 3.10 -12.48
CA TYR A 64 3.09 2.36 -12.52
C TYR A 64 1.93 3.17 -11.91
N TYR A 65 2.02 3.53 -10.63
CA TYR A 65 0.99 4.32 -9.96
C TYR A 65 1.53 5.54 -9.23
N LEU A 66 0.74 6.61 -9.28
CA LEU A 66 0.71 7.69 -8.30
C LEU A 66 -0.45 7.40 -7.34
N ARG A 67 -0.15 7.05 -6.10
CA ARG A 67 -1.16 6.93 -5.05
C ARG A 67 -1.17 8.18 -4.19
N THR A 68 -2.30 8.86 -4.16
CA THR A 68 -2.59 9.88 -3.15
C THR A 68 -3.48 9.29 -2.08
N GLU A 69 -3.19 9.59 -0.82
CA GLU A 69 -4.14 9.31 0.26
C GLU A 69 -5.45 10.09 0.02
N ALA A 70 -6.58 9.51 0.45
CA ALA A 70 -7.87 10.19 0.38
C ALA A 70 -7.86 11.45 1.27
N SER A 71 -8.45 12.54 0.76
CA SER A 71 -8.50 13.82 1.47
C SER A 71 -9.35 13.78 2.75
N ALA A 72 -10.20 12.77 2.91
CA ALA A 72 -10.93 12.48 4.13
C ALA A 72 -10.47 11.11 4.65
N LYS A 73 -9.57 11.12 5.64
CA LYS A 73 -9.44 9.98 6.54
C LYS A 73 -10.63 10.07 7.49
N THR A 74 -11.74 9.41 7.16
CA THR A 74 -12.75 9.10 8.18
C THR A 74 -12.03 8.20 9.19
N GLU A 75 -11.53 8.80 10.26
CA GLU A 75 -11.14 8.03 11.43
C GLU A 75 -12.40 7.29 11.85
N ASN A 76 -12.43 5.97 11.65
CA ASN A 76 -13.42 5.14 12.32
C ASN A 76 -13.08 5.26 13.81
N VAL A 77 -13.66 6.27 14.47
CA VAL A 77 -13.72 6.36 15.93
C VAL A 77 -14.40 5.07 16.35
N SER A 78 -13.60 4.14 16.82
CA SER A 78 -13.94 2.80 17.30
C SER A 78 -15.38 2.72 17.81
N VAL A 79 -16.32 2.27 16.96
CA VAL A 79 -17.44 1.53 17.49
C VAL A 79 -16.81 0.21 17.94
N GLN A 80 -16.44 0.13 19.22
CA GLN A 80 -16.10 -1.13 19.82
C GLN A 80 -17.34 -2.01 19.71
N VAL A 81 -17.41 -2.80 18.63
CA VAL A 81 -18.34 -3.90 18.54
C VAL A 81 -17.89 -4.86 19.63
N LYS A 82 -18.54 -4.79 20.80
CA LYS A 82 -18.40 -5.79 21.85
C LYS A 82 -18.61 -7.13 21.15
N ARG A 83 -17.60 -8.02 21.21
CA ARG A 83 -17.79 -9.39 20.76
C ARG A 83 -18.87 -9.97 21.66
N ASP A 84 -20.07 -10.16 21.13
CA ASP A 84 -21.02 -11.10 21.71
C ASP A 84 -20.44 -12.47 21.41
N ALA A 85 -19.75 -13.05 22.41
CA ALA A 85 -19.35 -14.44 22.33
C ALA A 85 -20.66 -15.24 22.20
N LEU A 86 -20.82 -15.93 21.08
CA LEU A 86 -21.84 -16.97 20.96
C LEU A 86 -21.65 -17.88 22.18
N LYS A 87 -22.67 -17.94 23.05
CA LYS A 87 -22.68 -18.92 24.12
C LYS A 87 -22.59 -20.29 23.45
N ASP A 88 -21.54 -21.05 23.75
CA ASP A 88 -21.46 -22.46 23.37
C ASP A 88 -22.70 -23.15 23.91
N GLY A 89 -23.64 -23.42 23.01
CA GLY A 89 -25.00 -23.73 23.39
C GLY A 89 -25.92 -23.43 22.23
N VAL A 90 -25.87 -24.30 21.24
CA VAL A 90 -27.00 -24.63 20.37
C VAL A 90 -28.30 -24.43 21.17
N GLN A 91 -29.26 -23.71 20.60
CA GLN A 91 -30.63 -23.71 21.10
C GLN A 91 -31.15 -25.15 21.07
N GLY A 92 -31.01 -25.88 22.17
CA GLY A 92 -31.40 -27.28 22.30
C GLY A 92 -30.50 -28.04 23.26
N SER A 93 -31.09 -28.86 24.13
CA SER A 93 -30.36 -29.83 24.97
C SER A 93 -29.44 -30.69 24.10
N LEU A 94 -28.18 -30.84 24.50
CA LEU A 94 -27.14 -31.64 23.84
C LEU A 94 -27.43 -33.16 23.86
N ASP A 95 -28.59 -33.58 24.35
CA ASP A 95 -28.94 -35.00 24.51
C ASP A 95 -29.81 -35.55 23.36
N THR A 96 -30.13 -34.74 22.34
CA THR A 96 -30.94 -35.25 21.22
C THR A 96 -30.58 -34.55 19.91
N CYS A 97 -29.65 -35.14 19.15
CA CYS A 97 -29.46 -34.78 17.75
C CYS A 97 -30.44 -35.59 16.90
N LEU A 98 -31.52 -34.95 16.45
CA LEU A 98 -32.55 -35.54 15.58
C LEU A 98 -32.01 -36.06 14.22
N ALA A 99 -30.75 -35.77 13.87
CA ALA A 99 -30.08 -36.26 12.68
C ALA A 99 -29.27 -37.55 12.90
N CYS A 100 -29.13 -38.01 14.15
CA CYS A 100 -28.31 -39.18 14.51
C CYS A 100 -29.15 -40.40 14.96
N GLU A 101 -30.48 -40.32 14.90
CA GLU A 101 -31.40 -41.46 15.14
C GLU A 101 -31.87 -42.12 13.83
N GLY A 102 -31.00 -42.15 12.81
CA GLY A 102 -31.22 -42.86 11.55
C GLY A 102 -30.32 -44.09 11.41
#